data_AF-A0A6P6WCW7-F1
#
_entry.id   AF-A0A6P6WCW7-F1
#
_cell.length_a   1.000
_cell.length_b   1.000
_cell.length_c   1.000
_cell.angle_alpha   90.00
_cell.angle_beta   90.00
_cell.angle_gamma   90.00
#
_symmetry.space_group_name_H-M   'P 1'
#
loop_
_entity.id
_entity.type
_entity.pdbx_description
1 polymer ?
#
loop_
_entity_poly.entity_id
_entity_poly.type
_entity_poly.pdbx_seq_one_letter_code
_entity_poly.pdbx_strand_id
1 'polypeptide(L)'
;MDSLYSSIHYWLVDQPLVSQFEWKQGHTFASTTLFLTLTVLTYLTLTYALNRFPLLPTLSPNTLRLVTAAHNLILCLASLVMAVGCTLSTLHQMPHNDWTWAVCFPANNTPPRGPTFFWAQVFYLSKILEFIDTLLIILSGSRSRRLSFLHVYHHAVVVIMCHLWLSTSQTLFPVALVTNASVHVLMYAYYLLAALGQRPRWKRLVTDCQIIQFVFSFGISGLMLYYHFTGLGCSGMLGWCFNAVFNASLLYLFVDFHSKNYANKKKQ
;
A
#
# COMPACT_ATOMS: atom_id res chain seq x y z
N MET A 1 1.18 29.80 -9.39
CA MET A 1 1.51 28.57 -8.62
C MET A 1 0.70 28.52 -7.33
N ASP A 2 0.53 29.65 -6.64
CA ASP A 2 -0.27 29.76 -5.41
C ASP A 2 -1.74 29.32 -5.58
N SER A 3 -2.41 29.68 -6.68
CA SER A 3 -3.80 29.27 -6.93
C SER A 3 -3.98 27.76 -7.10
N LEU A 4 -3.03 27.08 -7.73
CA LEU A 4 -3.05 25.63 -7.92
C LEU A 4 -2.77 24.92 -6.60
N TYR A 5 -1.77 25.37 -5.85
CA TYR A 5 -1.46 24.82 -4.53
C TYR A 5 -2.65 24.93 -3.58
N SER A 6 -3.26 26.12 -3.47
CA SER A 6 -4.45 26.32 -2.62
C SER A 6 -5.63 25.45 -3.04
N SER A 7 -5.83 25.26 -4.35
CA SER A 7 -6.88 24.37 -4.86
C SER A 7 -6.63 22.91 -4.48
N ILE A 8 -5.40 22.42 -4.69
CA ILE A 8 -5.02 21.04 -4.34
C ILE A 8 -5.12 20.83 -2.83
N HIS A 9 -4.60 21.76 -2.03
CA HIS A 9 -4.66 21.70 -0.57
C HIS A 9 -6.10 21.65 -0.09
N TYR A 10 -6.98 22.50 -0.64
CA TYR A 10 -8.39 22.49 -0.29
C TYR A 10 -9.02 21.12 -0.54
N TRP A 11 -8.87 20.56 -1.73
CA TRP A 11 -9.47 19.27 -2.09
C TRP A 11 -8.91 18.07 -1.33
N LEU A 12 -7.62 18.09 -0.98
CA LEU A 12 -6.95 16.95 -0.38
C LEU A 12 -6.83 17.01 1.15
N VAL A 13 -7.09 18.17 1.76
CA VAL A 13 -6.91 18.40 3.20
C VAL A 13 -8.15 19.07 3.80
N ASP A 14 -8.55 20.23 3.30
CA ASP A 14 -9.53 21.09 3.98
C ASP A 14 -10.99 20.66 3.75
N GLN A 15 -11.27 19.95 2.65
CA GLN A 15 -12.59 19.40 2.33
C GLN A 15 -13.22 18.74 3.56
N PRO A 16 -14.49 19.04 3.92
CA PRO A 16 -15.10 18.55 5.16
C PRO A 16 -15.08 17.02 5.30
N LEU A 17 -15.24 16.29 4.18
CA LEU A 17 -15.14 14.83 4.14
C LEU A 17 -13.77 14.29 4.59
N VAL A 18 -12.72 15.08 4.36
CA VAL A 18 -11.32 14.73 4.64
C VAL A 18 -10.91 15.28 6.01
N SER A 19 -11.14 16.58 6.25
CA SER A 19 -10.75 17.25 7.49
C SER A 19 -11.50 16.75 8.72
N GLN A 20 -12.79 16.41 8.59
CA GLN A 20 -13.62 15.93 9.69
C GLN A 20 -13.73 14.39 9.73
N PHE A 21 -12.92 13.68 8.94
CA PHE A 21 -12.94 12.23 8.93
C PHE A 21 -12.62 11.65 10.31
N GLU A 22 -13.38 10.65 10.72
CA GLU A 22 -13.11 9.89 11.94
C GLU A 22 -13.30 8.41 11.64
N TRP A 23 -12.27 7.63 11.90
CA TRP A 23 -12.35 6.19 11.77
C TRP A 23 -12.93 5.59 13.05
N LYS A 24 -14.04 4.86 12.93
CA LYS A 24 -14.76 4.21 14.02
C LYS A 24 -14.97 2.75 13.68
N GLN A 25 -14.40 1.87 14.51
CA GLN A 25 -14.62 0.43 14.42
C GLN A 25 -16.12 0.12 14.44
N GLY A 26 -16.62 -0.55 13.41
CA GLY A 26 -18.03 -0.95 13.29
C GLY A 26 -18.94 0.07 12.59
N HIS A 27 -18.52 1.33 12.45
CA HIS A 27 -19.33 2.38 11.81
C HIS A 27 -18.73 2.84 10.48
N THR A 28 -17.41 3.02 10.42
CA THR A 28 -16.75 3.39 9.17
C THR A 28 -16.84 2.23 8.19
N PHE A 29 -17.06 2.53 6.91
CA PHE A 29 -17.12 1.50 5.87
C PHE A 29 -15.88 0.59 5.91
N ALA A 30 -16.08 -0.72 5.76
CA ALA A 30 -15.03 -1.73 5.79
C ALA A 30 -14.21 -1.83 7.10
N SER A 31 -14.69 -1.25 8.20
CA SER A 31 -13.99 -1.27 9.49
C SER A 31 -14.24 -2.52 10.33
N THR A 32 -15.32 -3.28 10.13
CA THR A 32 -15.59 -4.44 11.00
C THR A 32 -14.55 -5.54 10.79
N THR A 33 -14.17 -6.23 11.88
CA THR A 33 -13.33 -7.42 11.80
C THR A 33 -13.95 -8.50 10.93
N LEU A 34 -15.29 -8.62 10.94
CA LEU A 34 -16.03 -9.52 10.06
C LEU A 34 -15.85 -9.17 8.59
N PHE A 35 -15.95 -7.89 8.22
CA PHE A 35 -15.71 -7.47 6.84
C PHE A 35 -14.28 -7.82 6.40
N LEU A 36 -13.29 -7.54 7.25
CA LEU A 36 -11.89 -7.86 6.97
C LEU A 36 -11.68 -9.37 6.77
N THR A 37 -12.18 -10.20 7.69
CA THR A 37 -12.00 -11.65 7.60
C THR A 37 -12.69 -12.23 6.38
N LEU A 38 -13.92 -11.81 6.10
CA LEU A 38 -14.64 -12.22 4.88
C LEU A 38 -13.92 -11.76 3.61
N THR A 39 -13.35 -10.56 3.59
CA THR A 39 -12.60 -10.04 2.44
C THR A 39 -11.36 -10.89 2.16
N VAL A 40 -10.56 -11.20 3.19
CA VAL A 40 -9.34 -12.02 3.04
C VAL A 40 -9.70 -13.47 2.68
N LEU A 41 -10.68 -14.07 3.34
CA LEU A 41 -11.12 -15.43 3.03
C LEU A 41 -11.69 -15.52 1.61
N THR A 42 -12.49 -14.55 1.19
CA THR A 42 -13.01 -14.47 -0.19
C THR A 42 -11.87 -14.33 -1.19
N TYR A 43 -10.90 -13.46 -0.93
CA TYR A 43 -9.73 -13.32 -1.79
C TYR A 43 -8.95 -14.64 -1.94
N LEU A 44 -8.63 -15.30 -0.82
CA LEU A 44 -7.86 -16.55 -0.84
C LEU A 44 -8.62 -17.69 -1.50
N THR A 45 -9.91 -17.85 -1.17
CA THR A 45 -10.76 -18.90 -1.74
C THR A 45 -10.98 -18.70 -3.23
N LEU A 46 -11.30 -17.48 -3.68
CA LEU A 46 -11.43 -17.17 -5.10
C LEU A 46 -10.10 -17.34 -5.84
N THR A 47 -8.99 -16.85 -5.28
CA THR A 47 -7.66 -17.01 -5.91
C THR A 47 -7.31 -18.49 -6.07
N TYR A 48 -7.54 -19.31 -5.04
CA TYR A 48 -7.31 -20.75 -5.11
C TYR A 48 -8.24 -21.43 -6.12
N ALA A 49 -9.55 -21.16 -6.04
CA ALA A 49 -10.55 -21.77 -6.92
C ALA A 49 -10.30 -21.42 -8.39
N LEU A 50 -10.09 -20.14 -8.72
CA LEU A 50 -9.84 -19.67 -10.08
C LEU A 50 -8.47 -20.12 -10.63
N ASN A 51 -7.49 -20.34 -9.75
CA ASN A 51 -6.20 -20.89 -10.17
C ASN A 51 -6.30 -22.37 -10.53
N ARG A 52 -7.08 -23.16 -9.77
CA ARG A 52 -7.25 -24.61 -9.96
C ARG A 52 -8.27 -24.97 -11.02
N PHE A 53 -9.40 -24.26 -11.04
CA PHE A 53 -10.50 -24.51 -11.95
C PHE A 53 -10.62 -23.35 -12.95
N PRO A 54 -10.63 -23.61 -14.26
CA PRO A 54 -10.82 -22.59 -15.29
C PRO A 54 -12.30 -22.17 -15.35
N LEU A 55 -12.80 -21.54 -14.28
CA LEU A 55 -14.19 -21.11 -14.15
C LEU A 55 -14.50 -19.84 -14.96
N LEU A 56 -13.47 -19.08 -15.36
CA LEU A 56 -13.62 -17.83 -16.10
C LEU A 56 -13.42 -18.04 -17.60
N PRO A 57 -14.22 -17.36 -18.45
CA PRO A 57 -14.06 -17.42 -19.89
C PRO A 57 -12.73 -16.79 -20.31
N THR A 58 -12.17 -17.29 -21.41
CA THR A 58 -10.97 -16.71 -22.03
C THR A 58 -11.32 -15.35 -22.63
N LEU A 59 -10.75 -14.28 -22.06
CA LEU A 59 -10.89 -12.95 -22.61
C LEU A 59 -10.04 -12.80 -23.87
N SER A 60 -10.52 -12.02 -24.84
CA SER A 60 -9.73 -11.67 -26.01
C SER A 60 -8.44 -10.93 -25.57
N PRO A 61 -7.29 -11.15 -26.24
CA PRO A 61 -6.04 -10.49 -25.89
C PRO A 61 -6.15 -8.96 -25.87
N ASN A 62 -6.95 -8.39 -26.78
CA ASN A 62 -7.15 -6.94 -26.89
C ASN A 62 -7.98 -6.40 -25.73
N THR A 63 -9.08 -7.09 -25.36
CA THR A 63 -9.90 -6.72 -24.20
C THR A 63 -9.08 -6.77 -22.93
N LEU A 64 -8.35 -7.87 -22.71
CA LEU A 64 -7.51 -8.03 -21.52
C LEU A 64 -6.44 -6.92 -21.45
N ARG A 65 -5.79 -6.59 -22.57
CA ARG A 65 -4.83 -5.49 -22.64
C ARG A 65 -5.46 -4.17 -22.23
N LEU A 66 -6.65 -3.85 -22.75
CA LEU A 66 -7.35 -2.59 -22.45
C LEU A 66 -7.77 -2.52 -20.98
N VAL A 67 -8.37 -3.59 -20.43
CA VAL A 67 -8.77 -3.65 -19.02
C VAL A 67 -7.53 -3.53 -18.12
N THR A 68 -6.44 -4.22 -18.45
CA THR A 68 -5.19 -4.14 -17.70
C THR A 68 -4.60 -2.73 -17.75
N ALA A 69 -4.58 -2.08 -18.92
CA ALA A 69 -4.09 -0.71 -19.05
C ALA A 69 -4.96 0.27 -18.23
N ALA A 70 -6.28 0.19 -18.34
CA ALA A 70 -7.19 1.04 -17.58
C ALA A 70 -7.01 0.86 -16.07
N HIS A 71 -6.91 -0.40 -15.60
CA HIS A 71 -6.67 -0.71 -14.20
C HIS A 71 -5.36 -0.13 -13.67
N ASN A 72 -4.25 -0.32 -14.40
CA ASN A 72 -2.95 0.23 -14.02
C ASN A 72 -2.95 1.77 -14.03
N LEU A 73 -3.66 2.41 -14.97
CA LEU A 73 -3.81 3.87 -14.98
C LEU A 73 -4.56 4.35 -13.74
N ILE A 74 -5.68 3.71 -13.39
CA ILE A 74 -6.47 4.04 -12.19
C ILE A 74 -5.60 3.91 -10.94
N LEU A 75 -4.88 2.79 -10.77
CA LEU A 75 -4.02 2.57 -9.61
C LEU A 75 -2.81 3.53 -9.57
N CYS A 76 -2.24 3.87 -10.72
CA CYS A 76 -1.18 4.88 -10.80
C CYS A 76 -1.67 6.25 -10.32
N LEU A 77 -2.82 6.71 -10.81
CA LEU A 77 -3.40 8.00 -10.43
C LEU A 77 -3.86 8.00 -8.96
N ALA A 78 -4.52 6.94 -8.51
CA ALA A 78 -4.93 6.79 -7.12
C ALA A 78 -3.71 6.82 -6.18
N SER A 79 -2.62 6.12 -6.54
CA SER A 79 -1.38 6.12 -5.76
C SER A 79 -0.75 7.52 -5.68
N LEU A 80 -0.77 8.28 -6.78
CA LEU A 80 -0.28 9.66 -6.78
C LEU A 80 -1.12 10.56 -5.87
N VAL A 81 -2.45 10.46 -5.98
CA VAL A 81 -3.39 11.24 -5.15
C VAL A 81 -3.21 10.89 -3.67
N MET A 82 -3.06 9.61 -3.32
CA MET A 82 -2.81 9.18 -1.94
C MET A 82 -1.45 9.68 -1.41
N ALA A 83 -0.40 9.63 -2.24
CA ALA A 83 0.93 10.11 -1.84
C ALA A 83 0.91 11.62 -1.56
N VAL A 84 0.33 12.41 -2.46
CA VAL A 84 0.21 13.87 -2.30
C VAL A 84 -0.71 14.21 -1.14
N GLY A 85 -1.89 13.58 -1.09
CA GLY A 85 -2.90 13.82 -0.06
C GLY A 85 -2.37 13.50 1.34
N CYS A 86 -1.79 12.32 1.54
CA CYS A 86 -1.22 11.96 2.84
C CYS A 86 -0.05 12.87 3.24
N THR A 87 0.79 13.28 2.29
CA THR A 87 1.89 14.22 2.56
C THR A 87 1.35 15.57 3.04
N LEU A 88 0.40 16.16 2.31
CA LEU A 88 -0.18 17.46 2.70
C LEU A 88 -0.94 17.37 4.02
N SER A 89 -1.73 16.31 4.23
CA SER A 89 -2.47 16.09 5.47
C SER A 89 -1.55 15.90 6.68
N THR A 90 -0.45 15.18 6.50
CA THR A 90 0.56 14.98 7.56
C THR A 90 1.21 16.31 7.92
N LEU A 91 1.63 17.09 6.92
CA LEU A 91 2.23 18.41 7.13
C LEU A 91 1.25 19.40 7.78
N HIS A 92 -0.04 19.30 7.46
CA HIS A 92 -1.09 20.14 8.04
C HIS A 92 -1.38 19.80 9.52
N GLN A 93 -1.37 18.51 9.89
CA GLN A 93 -1.65 18.06 11.25
C GLN A 93 -0.43 18.09 12.17
N MET A 94 0.77 18.08 11.60
CA MET A 94 2.02 18.14 12.35
C MET A 94 2.10 19.45 13.15
N PRO A 95 2.35 19.40 14.48
CA PRO A 95 2.59 20.59 15.27
C PRO A 95 3.78 21.39 14.72
N HIS A 96 3.72 22.72 14.83
CA HIS A 96 4.77 23.58 14.29
C HIS A 96 6.15 23.18 14.85
N ASN A 97 7.11 22.90 13.96
CA ASN A 97 8.47 22.47 14.28
C ASN A 97 8.63 21.08 14.91
N ASP A 98 7.59 20.26 14.98
CA ASP A 98 7.67 18.91 15.58
C ASP A 98 7.58 17.79 14.52
N TRP A 99 8.70 17.57 13.84
CA TRP A 99 8.85 16.47 12.87
C TRP A 99 8.71 15.07 13.50
N THR A 100 8.82 14.97 14.82
CA THR A 100 8.67 13.69 15.52
C THR A 100 7.25 13.16 15.39
N TRP A 101 6.25 14.04 15.23
CA TRP A 101 4.85 13.62 15.06
C TRP A 101 4.64 12.72 13.84
N ALA A 102 5.35 12.96 12.73
CA ALA A 102 5.25 12.11 11.54
C ALA A 102 5.81 10.68 11.74
N VAL A 103 6.62 10.49 12.79
CA VAL A 103 7.36 9.25 13.08
C VAL A 103 6.91 8.59 14.37
N CYS A 104 6.38 9.35 15.33
CA CYS A 104 5.92 8.94 16.66
C CYS A 104 4.67 9.74 17.03
N PHE A 105 3.50 9.11 16.91
CA PHE A 105 2.27 9.72 17.43
C PHE A 105 2.24 9.62 18.95
N PRO A 106 1.86 10.69 19.67
CA PRO A 106 1.76 10.67 21.13
C PRO A 106 0.86 9.53 21.62
N ALA A 107 1.36 8.71 22.56
CA ALA A 107 0.58 7.66 23.20
C ALA A 107 -0.68 8.21 23.88
N ASN A 108 -1.80 7.47 23.80
CA ASN A 108 -3.10 7.77 24.41
C ASN A 108 -3.82 9.07 23.98
N ASN A 109 -3.19 9.94 23.18
CA ASN A 109 -3.73 11.24 22.76
C ASN A 109 -3.99 11.36 21.26
N THR A 110 -3.89 10.26 20.49
CA THR A 110 -4.05 10.28 19.03
C THR A 110 -5.34 9.56 18.61
N PRO A 111 -6.51 10.23 18.70
CA PRO A 111 -7.74 9.69 18.15
C PRO A 111 -7.58 9.47 16.63
N PRO A 112 -8.17 8.42 16.05
CA PRO A 112 -8.05 8.08 14.64
C PRO A 112 -8.91 9.01 13.76
N ARG A 113 -8.58 10.30 13.78
CA ARG A 113 -9.34 11.38 13.15
C ARG A 113 -8.47 12.35 12.36
N GLY A 114 -9.12 13.03 11.44
CA GLY A 114 -8.53 14.05 10.60
C GLY A 114 -7.99 13.53 9.27
N PRO A 115 -7.40 14.44 8.49
CA PRO A 115 -7.14 14.21 7.07
C PRO A 115 -6.07 13.14 6.82
N THR A 116 -5.13 12.90 7.74
CA THR A 116 -4.15 11.81 7.59
C THR A 116 -4.78 10.43 7.73
N PHE A 117 -5.75 10.26 8.64
CA PHE A 117 -6.50 9.02 8.81
C PHE A 117 -7.49 8.77 7.66
N PHE A 118 -8.01 9.83 7.04
CA PHE A 118 -8.80 9.70 5.81
C PHE A 118 -7.98 9.04 4.70
N TRP A 119 -6.75 9.51 4.45
CA TRP A 119 -5.89 8.91 3.44
C TRP A 119 -5.46 7.49 3.78
N ALA A 120 -5.29 7.16 5.06
CA ALA A 120 -5.06 5.78 5.50
C ALA A 120 -6.27 4.88 5.20
N GLN A 121 -7.50 5.37 5.36
CA GLN A 121 -8.72 4.64 4.97
C GLN A 121 -8.79 4.45 3.44
N VAL A 122 -8.48 5.50 2.66
CA VAL A 122 -8.42 5.39 1.19
C VAL A 122 -7.36 4.36 0.76
N PHE A 123 -6.19 4.38 1.40
CA PHE A 123 -5.12 3.41 1.14
C PHE A 123 -5.52 1.98 1.52
N TYR A 124 -6.19 1.79 2.65
CA TYR A 124 -6.75 0.49 3.03
C TYR A 124 -7.70 -0.04 1.95
N LEU A 125 -8.64 0.79 1.48
CA LEU A 125 -9.57 0.40 0.42
C LEU A 125 -8.86 0.17 -0.92
N SER A 126 -7.78 0.91 -1.21
CA SER A 126 -7.00 0.70 -2.43
C SER A 126 -6.37 -0.70 -2.45
N LYS A 127 -5.96 -1.27 -1.31
CA LYS A 127 -5.40 -2.64 -1.24
C LYS A 127 -6.41 -3.72 -1.61
N ILE A 128 -7.71 -3.48 -1.37
CA ILE A 128 -8.77 -4.36 -1.85
C ILE A 128 -8.94 -4.20 -3.37
N LEU A 129 -8.84 -2.99 -3.90
CA LEU A 129 -8.85 -2.76 -5.36
C LEU A 129 -7.67 -3.45 -6.06
N GLU A 130 -6.50 -3.51 -5.43
CA GLU A 130 -5.33 -4.23 -5.93
C GLU A 130 -5.54 -5.76 -6.05
N PHE A 131 -6.60 -6.34 -5.47
CA PHE A 131 -6.93 -7.75 -5.71
C PHE A 131 -7.25 -8.03 -7.18
N ILE A 132 -7.69 -7.02 -7.92
CA ILE A 132 -7.92 -7.12 -9.37
C ILE A 132 -6.63 -7.47 -10.11
N ASP A 133 -5.44 -7.09 -9.62
CA ASP A 133 -4.16 -7.53 -10.21
C ASP A 133 -4.05 -9.05 -10.24
N THR A 134 -4.47 -9.70 -9.15
CA THR A 134 -4.48 -11.17 -9.04
C THR A 134 -5.44 -11.77 -10.07
N LEU A 135 -6.63 -11.18 -10.21
CA LEU A 135 -7.63 -11.60 -11.20
C LEU A 135 -7.12 -11.43 -12.63
N LEU A 136 -6.50 -10.30 -12.96
CA LEU A 136 -5.92 -10.03 -14.27
C LEU A 136 -4.75 -10.98 -14.58
N ILE A 137 -3.92 -11.31 -13.59
CA ILE A 137 -2.86 -12.32 -13.74
C ILE A 137 -3.48 -13.69 -14.09
N ILE A 138 -4.53 -14.09 -13.38
CA ILE A 138 -5.23 -15.37 -13.62
C ILE A 138 -5.82 -15.41 -15.04
N LEU A 139 -6.47 -14.33 -15.46
CA LEU A 139 -7.08 -14.19 -16.79
C LEU A 139 -6.04 -14.10 -17.92
N SER A 140 -4.83 -13.60 -17.64
CA SER A 140 -3.78 -13.38 -18.65
C SER A 140 -3.09 -14.63 -19.20
N GLY A 141 -3.47 -15.81 -18.73
CA GLY A 141 -2.80 -17.07 -19.09
C GLY A 141 -1.36 -17.19 -18.57
N SER A 142 -0.79 -16.13 -17.98
CA SER A 142 0.56 -16.11 -17.41
C SER A 142 0.60 -16.56 -15.94
N ARG A 143 -0.34 -17.42 -15.54
CA ARG A 143 -0.58 -17.89 -14.17
C ARG A 143 0.71 -18.41 -13.51
N SER A 144 1.35 -19.40 -14.12
CA SER A 144 2.52 -20.09 -13.55
C SER A 144 3.75 -19.19 -13.34
N ARG A 145 3.84 -18.07 -14.05
CA ARG A 145 4.99 -17.15 -13.98
C ARG A 145 4.75 -15.98 -13.03
N ARG A 146 3.51 -15.50 -12.93
CA ARG A 146 3.17 -14.24 -12.24
C ARG A 146 2.44 -14.43 -10.92
N LEU A 147 1.64 -15.50 -10.78
CA LEU A 147 0.93 -15.81 -9.55
C LEU A 147 1.86 -16.58 -8.59
N SER A 148 2.75 -15.85 -7.93
CA SER A 148 3.68 -16.42 -6.95
C SER A 148 3.07 -16.47 -5.54
N PHE A 149 3.65 -17.29 -4.66
CA PHE A 149 3.30 -17.27 -3.23
C PHE A 149 3.47 -15.87 -2.64
N LEU A 150 4.58 -15.19 -2.96
CA LEU A 150 4.85 -13.82 -2.52
C LEU A 150 3.72 -12.86 -2.89
N HIS A 151 3.21 -12.94 -4.12
CA HIS A 151 2.11 -12.09 -4.59
C HIS A 151 0.85 -12.29 -3.72
N VAL A 152 0.39 -13.53 -3.60
CA VAL A 152 -0.85 -13.85 -2.87
C VAL A 152 -0.70 -13.56 -1.37
N TYR A 153 0.45 -13.90 -0.79
CA TYR A 153 0.78 -13.61 0.61
C TYR A 153 0.78 -12.10 0.90
N HIS A 154 1.45 -11.32 0.05
CA HIS A 154 1.50 -9.87 0.17
C HIS A 154 0.11 -9.25 0.14
N HIS A 155 -0.69 -9.54 -0.88
CA HIS A 155 -2.03 -8.95 -1.02
C HIS A 155 -2.97 -9.37 0.10
N ALA A 156 -2.92 -10.61 0.58
CA ALA A 156 -3.75 -11.04 1.71
C ALA A 156 -3.41 -10.32 3.02
N VAL A 157 -2.11 -10.17 3.32
CA VAL A 157 -1.66 -9.66 4.62
C VAL A 157 -1.58 -8.13 4.67
N VAL A 158 -1.28 -7.46 3.54
CA VAL A 158 -1.22 -5.98 3.51
C VAL A 158 -2.57 -5.34 3.84
N VAL A 159 -3.69 -5.98 3.50
CA VAL A 159 -5.05 -5.51 3.86
C VAL A 159 -5.27 -5.59 5.37
N ILE A 160 -4.81 -6.68 6.01
CA ILE A 160 -4.86 -6.84 7.48
C ILE A 160 -3.99 -5.77 8.15
N MET A 161 -2.77 -5.56 7.63
CA MET A 161 -1.86 -4.54 8.12
C MET A 161 -2.49 -3.15 8.09
N CYS A 162 -3.11 -2.76 6.96
CA CYS A 162 -3.78 -1.45 6.83
C CYS A 162 -4.97 -1.30 7.78
N HIS A 163 -5.73 -2.37 8.01
CA HIS A 163 -6.81 -2.34 9.02
C HIS A 163 -6.25 -2.11 10.43
N LEU A 164 -5.14 -2.78 10.79
CA LEU A 164 -4.45 -2.58 12.07
C LEU A 164 -3.89 -1.16 12.21
N TRP A 165 -3.44 -0.54 11.11
CA TRP A 165 -2.99 0.85 11.15
C TRP A 165 -4.08 1.80 11.65
N LEU A 166 -5.28 1.65 11.13
CA LEU A 166 -6.43 2.47 11.48
C LEU A 166 -6.97 2.12 12.88
N SER A 167 -7.08 0.84 13.21
CA SER A 167 -7.67 0.40 14.48
C SER A 167 -6.81 0.65 15.70
N THR A 168 -5.49 0.71 15.53
CA THR A 168 -4.55 0.93 16.63
C THR A 168 -3.95 2.34 16.63
N SER A 169 -4.35 3.22 15.70
CA SER A 169 -3.66 4.48 15.43
C SER A 169 -2.14 4.27 15.33
N GLN A 170 -1.74 3.34 14.45
CA GLN A 170 -0.37 2.85 14.36
C GLN A 170 0.59 3.92 13.92
N THR A 171 1.55 4.24 14.77
CA THR A 171 2.43 5.38 14.59
C THR A 171 3.05 5.59 13.19
N LEU A 172 3.71 4.67 12.52
CA LEU A 172 4.48 4.95 11.30
C LEU A 172 3.67 4.98 10.00
N PHE A 173 2.35 4.83 10.06
CA PHE A 173 1.54 4.64 8.87
C PHE A 173 1.68 5.79 7.84
N PRO A 174 1.78 7.09 8.19
CA PRO A 174 1.83 8.13 7.16
C PRO A 174 3.08 8.03 6.29
N VAL A 175 4.24 7.80 6.92
CA VAL A 175 5.52 7.61 6.21
C VAL A 175 5.47 6.33 5.37
N ALA A 176 4.96 5.23 5.93
CA ALA A 176 4.82 3.96 5.22
C ALA A 176 3.86 4.07 4.01
N LEU A 177 2.76 4.81 4.17
CA LEU A 177 1.78 5.07 3.11
C LEU A 177 2.41 5.90 1.99
N VAL A 178 3.00 7.05 2.31
CA VAL A 178 3.60 7.95 1.30
C VAL A 178 4.69 7.24 0.51
N THR A 179 5.57 6.50 1.20
CA THR A 179 6.63 5.74 0.52
C THR A 179 6.09 4.61 -0.35
N ASN A 180 5.14 3.81 0.15
CA ASN A 180 4.54 2.75 -0.66
C ASN A 180 3.77 3.31 -1.86
N ALA A 181 2.95 4.33 -1.65
CA ALA A 181 2.18 4.96 -2.71
C ALA A 181 3.10 5.56 -3.79
N SER A 182 4.22 6.18 -3.40
CA SER A 182 5.21 6.70 -4.35
C SER A 182 5.87 5.61 -5.18
N VAL A 183 6.23 4.48 -4.57
CA VAL A 183 6.76 3.30 -5.30
C VAL A 183 5.68 2.68 -6.19
N HIS A 184 4.42 2.66 -5.74
CA HIS A 184 3.29 2.17 -6.52
C HIS A 184 3.01 3.05 -7.76
N VAL A 185 3.20 4.38 -7.69
CA VAL A 185 3.16 5.23 -8.88
C VAL A 185 4.16 4.75 -9.93
N LEU A 186 5.41 4.51 -9.54
CA LEU A 186 6.46 4.03 -10.45
C LEU A 186 6.13 2.62 -11.01
N MET A 187 5.67 1.72 -10.15
CA MET A 187 5.34 0.35 -10.52
C MET A 187 4.16 0.29 -11.50
N TYR A 188 3.05 0.97 -11.20
CA TYR A 188 1.86 0.96 -12.05
C TYR A 188 2.07 1.75 -13.33
N ALA A 189 2.87 2.82 -13.33
CA ALA A 189 3.31 3.47 -14.56
C ALA A 189 4.08 2.49 -15.46
N TYR A 190 5.00 1.70 -14.89
CA TYR A 190 5.72 0.67 -15.63
C TYR A 190 4.76 -0.41 -16.18
N TYR A 191 3.79 -0.88 -15.40
CA TYR A 191 2.82 -1.89 -15.84
C TYR A 191 1.84 -1.35 -16.88
N LEU A 192 1.43 -0.08 -16.79
CA LEU A 192 0.64 0.59 -17.81
C LEU A 192 1.38 0.61 -19.16
N LEU A 193 2.64 1.04 -19.17
CA LEU A 193 3.46 1.03 -20.39
C LEU A 193 3.63 -0.39 -20.94
N ALA A 194 3.87 -1.37 -20.05
CA ALA A 194 3.95 -2.79 -20.40
C ALA A 194 2.66 -3.32 -21.04
N ALA A 195 1.50 -2.92 -20.53
CA ALA A 195 0.20 -3.28 -21.08
C ALA A 195 0.01 -2.68 -22.49
N LEU A 196 0.38 -1.41 -22.69
CA LEU A 196 0.32 -0.73 -23.98
C LEU A 196 1.33 -1.26 -25.02
N GLY A 197 2.16 -2.25 -24.65
CA GLY A 197 3.08 -2.93 -25.56
C GLY A 197 4.50 -2.36 -25.55
N GLN A 198 4.76 -1.29 -24.80
CA GLN A 198 6.11 -0.79 -24.58
C GLN A 198 6.79 -1.62 -23.50
N ARG A 199 8.07 -1.99 -23.67
CA ARG A 199 8.83 -2.73 -22.64
C ARG A 199 9.96 -1.85 -22.11
N PRO A 200 9.70 -1.07 -21.05
CA PRO A 200 10.69 -0.12 -20.59
C PRO A 200 11.92 -0.83 -19.99
N ARG A 201 13.13 -0.33 -20.29
CA ARG A 201 14.40 -0.93 -19.83
C ARG A 201 14.66 -0.80 -18.31
N TRP A 202 13.90 0.05 -17.63
CA TRP A 202 14.02 0.39 -16.21
C TRP A 202 13.24 -0.54 -15.29
N LYS A 203 12.86 -1.75 -15.75
CA LYS A 203 12.24 -2.79 -14.90
C LYS A 203 13.05 -3.05 -13.61
N ARG A 204 14.39 -3.08 -13.74
CA ARG A 204 15.28 -3.33 -12.59
C ARG A 204 15.20 -2.20 -11.56
N LEU A 205 15.13 -0.94 -12.02
CA LEU A 205 15.00 0.22 -11.14
C LEU A 205 13.72 0.13 -10.29
N VAL A 206 12.61 -0.35 -10.85
CA VAL A 206 11.36 -0.56 -10.08
C VAL A 206 11.59 -1.55 -8.94
N THR A 207 12.26 -2.68 -9.20
CA THR A 207 12.56 -3.66 -8.16
C THR A 207 13.54 -3.11 -7.11
N ASP A 208 14.55 -2.35 -7.53
CA ASP A 208 15.51 -1.72 -6.62
C ASP A 208 14.82 -0.70 -5.70
N CYS A 209 13.89 0.12 -6.24
CA CYS A 209 13.07 1.04 -5.45
C CYS A 209 12.20 0.31 -4.42
N GLN A 210 11.60 -0.83 -4.77
CA GLN A 210 10.82 -1.65 -3.83
C GLN A 210 11.68 -2.19 -2.68
N ILE A 211 12.91 -2.63 -2.96
CA ILE A 211 13.84 -3.10 -1.92
C ILE A 211 14.26 -1.94 -1.02
N ILE A 212 14.63 -0.79 -1.61
CA ILE A 212 14.99 0.42 -0.87
C ILE A 212 13.85 0.88 0.04
N GLN A 213 12.59 0.78 -0.41
CA GLN A 213 11.41 1.08 0.42
C GLN A 213 11.39 0.26 1.70
N PHE A 214 11.61 -1.06 1.63
CA PHE A 214 11.64 -1.91 2.82
C PHE A 214 12.80 -1.57 3.75
N VAL A 215 14.00 -1.35 3.20
CA VAL A 215 15.17 -0.95 4.00
C VAL A 215 14.93 0.39 4.70
N PHE A 216 14.37 1.37 3.99
CA PHE A 216 13.99 2.66 4.55
C PHE A 216 12.95 2.51 5.67
N SER A 217 11.93 1.66 5.49
CA SER A 217 10.93 1.37 6.53
C SER A 217 11.57 0.82 7.80
N PHE A 218 12.57 -0.06 7.69
CA PHE A 218 13.30 -0.55 8.88
C PHE A 218 14.13 0.55 9.56
N GLY A 219 14.78 1.42 8.78
CA GLY A 219 15.53 2.56 9.34
C GLY A 219 14.64 3.50 10.14
N ILE A 220 13.50 3.91 9.58
CA ILE A 220 12.52 4.76 10.26
C ILE A 220 11.89 4.05 11.46
N SER A 221 11.69 2.73 11.37
CA SER A 221 11.24 1.91 12.49
C SER A 221 12.19 1.97 13.69
N GLY A 222 13.51 1.94 13.44
CA GLY A 222 14.52 2.14 14.48
C GLY A 222 14.45 3.54 15.12
N LEU A 223 14.24 4.59 14.33
CA LEU A 223 14.05 5.94 14.84
C LEU A 223 12.78 6.08 15.70
N MET A 224 11.68 5.45 15.28
CA MET A 224 10.45 5.42 16.08
C MET A 224 10.66 4.72 17.41
N LEU A 225 11.35 3.57 17.42
CA LEU A 225 11.68 2.86 18.66
C LEU A 225 12.53 3.71 19.59
N TYR A 226 13.50 4.45 19.05
CA TYR A 226 14.27 5.41 19.84
C TYR A 226 13.34 6.40 20.54
N TYR A 227 12.44 7.08 19.81
CA TYR A 227 11.46 7.99 20.41
C TYR A 227 10.48 7.32 21.37
N HIS A 228 10.09 6.08 21.10
CA HIS A 228 9.22 5.30 21.98
C HIS A 228 9.85 5.09 23.35
N PHE A 229 11.14 4.74 23.40
CA PHE A 229 11.85 4.43 24.65
C PHE A 229 12.44 5.66 25.36
N THR A 230 12.76 6.73 24.63
CA THR A 230 13.28 7.98 25.24
C THR A 230 12.20 9.00 25.57
N GLY A 231 11.01 8.87 24.99
CA GLY A 231 9.89 9.80 25.15
C GLY A 231 8.74 9.25 25.99
N LEU A 232 7.54 9.80 25.77
CA LEU A 232 6.30 9.40 26.45
C LEU A 232 5.65 8.14 25.85
N GLY A 233 6.34 7.45 24.93
CA GLY A 233 5.81 6.34 24.16
C GLY A 233 5.03 6.76 22.91
N CYS A 234 5.04 5.88 21.91
CA CYS A 234 4.32 6.05 20.65
C CYS A 234 3.03 5.21 20.60
N SER A 235 2.00 5.70 19.90
CA SER A 235 0.71 5.01 19.73
C SER A 235 0.79 3.77 18.82
N GLY A 236 -0.04 2.77 19.12
CA GLY A 236 -0.29 1.62 18.24
C GLY A 236 0.86 0.61 18.13
N MET A 237 1.59 0.38 19.23
CA MET A 237 2.74 -0.54 19.25
C MET A 237 2.38 -1.99 18.86
N LEU A 238 1.18 -2.48 19.19
CA LEU A 238 0.75 -3.82 18.76
C LEU A 238 0.63 -3.91 17.23
N GLY A 239 0.03 -2.90 16.59
CA GLY A 239 -0.04 -2.81 15.13
C GLY A 239 1.34 -2.66 14.50
N TRP A 240 2.25 -1.93 15.16
CA TRP A 240 3.64 -1.81 14.73
C TRP A 240 4.38 -3.15 14.80
N CYS A 241 4.24 -3.93 15.88
CA CYS A 241 4.88 -5.25 16.00
C CYS A 241 4.45 -6.17 14.84
N PHE A 242 3.14 -6.20 14.53
CA PHE A 242 2.63 -6.93 13.37
C PHE A 242 3.28 -6.46 12.07
N ASN A 243 3.32 -5.14 11.85
CA ASN A 243 3.90 -4.52 10.66
C ASN A 243 5.41 -4.84 10.53
N ALA A 244 6.16 -4.83 11.63
CA ALA A 244 7.59 -5.16 11.66
C ALA A 244 7.83 -6.62 11.25
N VAL A 245 7.08 -7.57 11.81
CA VAL A 245 7.16 -8.99 11.46
C VAL A 245 6.79 -9.22 9.99
N PHE A 246 5.73 -8.56 9.52
CA PHE A 246 5.29 -8.66 8.12
C PHE A 246 6.31 -8.06 7.14
N ASN A 247 6.86 -6.89 7.41
CA ASN A 247 7.89 -6.31 6.55
C ASN A 247 9.17 -7.16 6.53
N ALA A 248 9.51 -7.83 7.64
CA ALA A 248 10.66 -8.72 7.71
C ALA A 248 10.45 -9.96 6.84
N SER A 249 9.25 -10.56 6.88
CA SER A 249 8.92 -11.68 6.02
C SER A 249 8.91 -11.29 4.53
N LEU A 250 8.38 -10.10 4.19
CA LEU A 250 8.42 -9.58 2.81
C LEU A 250 9.85 -9.33 2.33
N LEU A 251 10.68 -8.65 3.13
CA LEU A 251 12.07 -8.37 2.75
C LEU A 251 12.82 -9.67 2.44
N TYR A 252 12.66 -10.69 3.29
CA TYR A 252 13.23 -12.01 3.05
C TYR A 252 12.77 -12.59 1.70
N LEU A 253 11.46 -12.57 1.42
CA LEU A 253 10.92 -13.09 0.17
C LEU A 253 11.35 -12.29 -1.07
N PHE A 254 11.50 -10.98 -0.96
CA PHE A 254 11.99 -10.12 -2.04
C PHE A 254 13.48 -10.36 -2.32
N VAL A 255 14.31 -10.54 -1.28
CA VAL A 255 15.72 -10.90 -1.44
C VAL A 255 15.89 -12.28 -2.07
N ASP A 256 15.09 -13.26 -1.66
CA ASP A 256 15.06 -14.59 -2.30
C ASP A 256 14.65 -14.51 -3.78
N PHE A 257 13.58 -13.76 -4.09
CA PHE A 257 13.13 -13.53 -5.47
C PHE A 257 14.19 -12.83 -6.32
N HIS A 258 14.83 -11.79 -5.78
CA HIS A 258 15.89 -11.05 -6.48
C HIS A 258 17.10 -11.96 -6.74
N SER A 259 17.52 -12.73 -5.75
CA SER A 259 18.64 -13.66 -5.88
C SER A 259 18.37 -14.72 -6.95
N LYS A 260 17.19 -15.34 -6.96
CA LYS A 260 16.79 -16.35 -7.95
C LYS A 260 16.71 -15.79 -9.38
N ASN A 261 16.24 -14.56 -9.57
CA ASN A 261 16.03 -13.98 -10.90
C ASN A 261 17.25 -13.24 -11.47
N TYR A 262 18.13 -12.70 -10.63
CA TYR A 262 19.21 -11.81 -11.06
C TYR A 262 20.62 -12.31 -10.71
N ALA A 263 20.83 -13.03 -9.59
CA ALA A 263 22.17 -13.49 -9.22
C ALA A 263 22.64 -14.66 -10.11
N ASN A 264 21.73 -15.55 -10.53
CA ASN A 264 22.05 -16.67 -11.41
C ASN A 264 22.25 -16.29 -12.89
N LYS A 265 21.98 -15.03 -13.28
CA LYS A 265 22.28 -14.51 -14.63
C LYS A 265 23.70 -13.98 -14.80
N LYS A 266 24.50 -13.89 -13.72
CA LYS A 266 25.93 -13.55 -13.80
C LYS A 266 26.84 -14.77 -14.04
N LYS A 267 26.27 -15.99 -14.15
CA LYS A 267 27.00 -17.25 -14.33
C LYS A 267 26.72 -17.98 -15.66
N GLN A 268 26.04 -17.32 -16.60
CA GLN A 268 25.91 -17.74 -18.00
C GLN A 268 26.30 -16.57 -18.89
#